data_AF-A0A432Z8W2-F1
#
_entry.id   AF-A0A432Z8W2-F1
#
_cell.length_a   1.000
_cell.length_b   1.000
_cell.length_c   1.000
_cell.angle_alpha   90.00
_cell.angle_beta   90.00
_cell.angle_gamma   90.00
#
_symmetry.space_group_name_H-M   'P 1'
#
loop_
_entity.id
_entity.type
_entity.pdbx_description
1 polymer ?
#
loop_
_entity_poly.entity_id
_entity_poly.type
_entity_poly.pdbx_seq_one_letter_code
_entity_poly.pdbx_strand_id
1 'polypeptide(L)'
;MRYSKPTDESNLFSLDQRLANDTLRLGALSLCEVLLFDDCRYPWLVLVPRVANCVEFLDLSEPQQQMLARDLQQVSQLMKAEYPDAKLNVGALGNVVAQLHVHLVLRTPDDPAWPGPVWGHSPAQRYSAEAAVQQKREWQQRLGFIF
;
A
#
# COMPACT_ATOMS: atom_id res chain seq x y z
N MET A 1 26.46 5.76 5.31
CA MET A 1 25.59 4.79 6.02
C MET A 1 25.48 3.56 5.12
N ARG A 2 25.74 2.34 5.60
CA ARG A 2 25.54 1.10 4.82
C ARG A 2 24.17 0.54 5.18
N TYR A 3 23.37 0.19 4.18
CA TYR A 3 22.11 -0.51 4.38
C TYR A 3 22.40 -1.96 4.81
N SER A 4 21.69 -2.43 5.83
CA SER A 4 21.74 -3.81 6.31
C SER A 4 20.32 -4.34 6.43
N LYS A 5 20.05 -5.50 5.82
CA LYS A 5 18.75 -6.15 5.89
C LYS A 5 18.48 -6.61 7.34
N PRO A 6 17.28 -6.35 7.90
CA PRO A 6 16.89 -6.89 9.20
C PRO A 6 16.89 -8.43 9.18
N THR A 7 17.39 -9.05 10.26
CA THR A 7 17.43 -10.50 10.45
C THR A 7 16.52 -10.87 11.63
N ASP A 8 15.20 -10.80 11.44
CA ASP A 8 14.29 -11.47 12.37
C ASP A 8 14.28 -12.97 12.03
N GLU A 9 14.51 -13.81 13.04
CA GLU A 9 14.56 -15.28 12.93
C GLU A 9 13.16 -15.90 12.87
N SER A 10 12.11 -15.10 13.10
CA SER A 10 10.73 -15.56 12.97
C SER A 10 10.37 -15.79 11.49
N ASN A 11 9.93 -17.01 11.15
CA ASN A 11 9.43 -17.35 9.81
C ASN A 11 7.94 -16.97 9.62
N LEU A 12 7.37 -16.21 10.55
CA LEU A 12 5.96 -15.81 10.51
C LEU A 12 5.86 -14.36 10.01
N PHE A 13 4.93 -14.13 9.09
CA PHE A 13 4.63 -12.76 8.65
C PHE A 13 4.01 -11.96 9.81
N SER A 14 4.56 -10.78 10.06
CA SER A 14 3.97 -9.73 10.90
C SER A 14 4.05 -8.40 10.16
N LEU A 15 3.01 -7.58 10.25
CA LEU A 15 3.02 -6.24 9.64
C LEU A 15 3.93 -5.31 10.46
N ASP A 16 4.80 -4.58 9.78
CA ASP A 16 5.67 -3.58 10.41
C ASP A 16 4.84 -2.56 11.22
N GLN A 17 5.31 -2.21 12.42
CA GLN A 17 4.57 -1.37 13.35
C GLN A 17 4.28 0.03 12.78
N ARG A 18 5.19 0.58 11.95
CA ARG A 18 4.98 1.88 11.33
C ARG A 18 3.94 1.80 10.23
N LEU A 19 3.96 0.75 9.40
CA LEU A 19 2.86 0.49 8.46
C LEU A 19 1.53 0.32 9.19
N ALA A 20 1.51 -0.41 10.31
CA ALA A 20 0.30 -0.57 11.11
C ALA A 20 -0.22 0.76 11.69
N ASN A 21 0.67 1.68 12.06
CA ASN A 21 0.30 2.98 12.63
C ASN A 21 -0.13 4.03 11.59
N ASP A 22 0.39 3.92 10.36
CA ASP A 22 0.13 4.89 9.28
C ASP A 22 -0.93 4.39 8.29
N THR A 23 -1.55 3.23 8.55
CA THR A 23 -2.55 2.64 7.64
C THR A 23 -3.72 1.99 8.38
N LEU A 24 -4.81 1.79 7.63
CA LEU A 24 -5.99 1.04 8.05
C LEU A 24 -6.05 -0.27 7.25
N ARG A 25 -6.08 -1.42 7.93
CA ARG A 25 -6.20 -2.73 7.26
C ARG A 25 -7.57 -2.89 6.61
N LEU A 26 -7.60 -3.17 5.31
CA LEU A 26 -8.83 -3.41 4.54
C LEU A 26 -9.17 -4.89 4.44
N GLY A 27 -8.18 -5.74 4.18
CA GLY A 27 -8.37 -7.17 3.96
C GLY A 27 -7.12 -7.76 3.33
N ALA A 28 -7.25 -8.92 2.71
CA ALA A 28 -6.13 -9.58 2.07
C ALA A 28 -6.50 -10.24 0.75
N LEU A 29 -5.52 -10.27 -0.15
CA LEU A 29 -5.57 -10.95 -1.44
C LEU A 29 -4.84 -12.29 -1.38
N SER A 30 -4.38 -12.78 -2.53
CA SER A 30 -3.68 -14.05 -2.63
C SER A 30 -2.34 -13.99 -1.90
N LEU A 31 -1.53 -12.96 -2.15
CA LEU A 31 -0.24 -12.77 -1.48
C LEU A 31 -0.28 -11.63 -0.46
N CYS A 32 -0.95 -10.53 -0.77
CA CYS A 32 -0.79 -9.28 -0.03
C CYS A 32 -1.87 -9.03 1.04
N GLU A 33 -1.49 -8.43 2.16
CA GLU A 33 -2.39 -7.55 2.91
C GLU A 33 -2.66 -6.29 2.08
N VAL A 34 -3.90 -5.82 2.09
CA VAL A 34 -4.30 -4.55 1.47
C VAL A 34 -4.59 -3.54 2.57
N LEU A 35 -3.89 -2.42 2.52
CA LEU A 35 -3.95 -1.36 3.50
C LEU A 35 -4.38 -0.05 2.83
N LEU A 36 -5.19 0.75 3.53
CA LEU A 36 -5.50 2.13 3.17
C LEU A 36 -4.52 3.05 3.91
N PHE A 37 -3.77 3.87 3.19
CA PHE A 37 -2.85 4.83 3.81
C PHE A 37 -3.64 5.96 4.49
N ASP A 38 -3.28 6.33 5.72
CA ASP A 38 -3.98 7.35 6.52
C ASP A 38 -3.57 8.78 6.09
N ASP A 39 -3.85 9.10 4.83
CA ASP A 39 -3.68 10.42 4.24
C ASP A 39 -4.86 10.70 3.29
N CYS A 40 -5.79 11.53 3.73
CA CYS A 40 -7.05 11.80 3.02
C CYS A 40 -6.88 12.63 1.74
N ARG A 41 -5.67 13.16 1.50
CA ARG A 41 -5.37 13.97 0.30
C ARG A 41 -5.35 13.15 -0.98
N TYR A 42 -5.13 11.84 -0.89
CA TYR A 42 -4.95 10.98 -2.05
C TYR A 42 -5.71 9.66 -1.87
N PRO A 43 -6.34 9.11 -2.92
CA PRO A 43 -6.74 7.71 -2.92
C PRO A 43 -5.48 6.83 -2.96
N TRP A 44 -5.09 6.31 -1.79
CA TRP A 44 -3.80 5.67 -1.58
C TRP A 44 -3.94 4.31 -0.89
N LEU A 45 -3.68 3.24 -1.65
CA LEU A 45 -3.59 1.88 -1.13
C LEU A 45 -2.14 1.40 -1.05
N VAL A 46 -1.86 0.50 -0.13
CA VAL A 46 -0.55 -0.13 0.05
C VAL A 46 -0.73 -1.65 0.08
N LEU A 47 0.02 -2.35 -0.75
CA LEU A 47 0.08 -3.81 -0.76
C LEU A 47 1.33 -4.29 -0.04
N VAL A 48 1.15 -5.20 0.92
CA VAL A 48 2.25 -5.79 1.70
C VAL A 48 2.24 -7.30 1.51
N PRO A 49 3.17 -7.89 0.74
CA PRO A 49 3.29 -9.34 0.62
C PRO A 49 3.40 -10.02 1.98
N ARG A 50 2.59 -11.05 2.23
CA ARG A 50 2.60 -11.81 3.49
C ARG A 50 3.74 -12.83 3.52
N VAL A 51 4.96 -12.32 3.37
CA VAL A 51 6.19 -13.11 3.37
C VAL A 51 7.10 -12.55 4.47
N ALA A 52 7.46 -13.40 5.43
CA ALA A 52 8.33 -13.01 6.53
C ALA A 52 9.67 -12.47 6.02
N ASN A 53 10.17 -11.40 6.64
CA ASN A 53 11.49 -10.81 6.37
C ASN A 53 11.75 -10.39 4.90
N CYS A 54 10.67 -10.25 4.12
CA CYS A 54 10.75 -9.76 2.75
C CYS A 54 10.98 -8.25 2.78
N VAL A 55 12.04 -7.79 2.12
CA VAL A 55 12.39 -6.36 2.04
C VAL A 55 12.37 -5.90 0.60
N GLU A 56 13.00 -6.66 -0.28
CA GLU A 56 13.13 -6.34 -1.68
C GLU A 56 12.18 -7.18 -2.52
N PHE A 57 11.77 -6.67 -3.68
CA PHE A 57 11.05 -7.50 -4.67
C PHE A 57 11.82 -8.77 -5.05
N LEU A 58 13.15 -8.67 -5.06
CA LEU A 58 14.08 -9.75 -5.37
C LEU A 58 14.13 -10.84 -4.29
N ASP A 59 13.63 -10.57 -3.08
CA ASP A 59 13.51 -11.57 -2.01
C ASP A 59 12.35 -12.55 -2.26
N LEU A 60 11.38 -12.16 -3.09
CA LEU A 60 10.27 -13.03 -3.47
C LEU A 60 10.76 -14.08 -4.47
N SER A 61 10.32 -15.32 -4.27
CA SER A 61 10.44 -16.36 -5.30
C SER A 61 9.71 -15.96 -6.58
N GLU A 62 10.10 -16.51 -7.72
CA GLU A 62 9.44 -16.22 -9.01
C GLU A 62 7.90 -16.43 -8.97
N PRO A 63 7.35 -17.51 -8.37
CA PRO A 63 5.90 -17.64 -8.21
C PRO A 63 5.28 -16.52 -7.37
N GLN A 64 5.95 -16.08 -6.30
CA GLN A 64 5.48 -14.98 -5.45
C GLN A 64 5.54 -13.65 -6.18
N GLN A 65 6.57 -13.39 -7.00
CA GLN A 65 6.64 -12.19 -7.85
C GLN A 65 5.45 -12.14 -8.82
N GLN A 66 5.09 -13.26 -9.43
CA GLN A 66 3.92 -13.37 -10.31
C GLN A 66 2.59 -13.20 -9.54
N MET A 67 2.50 -13.65 -8.28
CA MET A 67 1.34 -13.40 -7.43
C MET A 67 1.24 -11.92 -7.04
N LEU A 68 2.35 -11.27 -6.68
CA LEU A 68 2.39 -9.84 -6.41
C LEU A 68 1.94 -9.03 -7.63
N ALA A 69 2.42 -9.40 -8.83
CA ALA A 69 2.00 -8.75 -10.08
C ALA A 69 0.49 -8.85 -10.31
N ARG A 70 -0.12 -10.01 -10.00
CA ARG A 70 -1.58 -10.22 -10.09
C ARG A 70 -2.35 -9.40 -9.07
N ASP A 71 -1.90 -9.39 -7.81
CA ASP A 71 -2.51 -8.56 -6.75
C ASP A 71 -2.43 -7.06 -7.12
N LEU A 72 -1.27 -6.60 -7.61
CA LEU A 72 -1.09 -5.22 -8.09
C LEU A 72 -2.02 -4.90 -9.24
N GLN A 73 -2.14 -5.79 -10.24
CA GLN A 73 -3.02 -5.59 -11.38
C GLN A 73 -4.48 -5.48 -10.95
N GLN A 74 -4.96 -6.39 -10.12
CA GLN A 74 -6.34 -6.41 -9.61
C GLN A 74 -6.70 -5.09 -8.91
N VAL A 75 -5.86 -4.66 -7.96
CA VAL A 75 -6.13 -3.44 -7.19
C VAL A 75 -5.99 -2.20 -8.06
N SER A 76 -4.99 -2.15 -8.94
CA SER A 76 -4.77 -1.03 -9.85
C SER A 76 -5.95 -0.83 -10.81
N GLN A 77 -6.49 -1.92 -11.38
CA GLN A 77 -7.64 -1.87 -12.28
C GLN A 77 -8.89 -1.35 -11.56
N LEU A 78 -9.13 -1.83 -10.34
CA LEU A 78 -10.25 -1.38 -9.53
C LEU A 78 -10.13 0.09 -9.15
N MET A 79 -8.96 0.53 -8.65
CA MET A 79 -8.73 1.95 -8.36
C MET A 79 -8.96 2.82 -9.60
N LYS A 80 -8.46 2.38 -10.76
CA LYS A 80 -8.65 3.08 -12.04
C LYS A 80 -10.10 3.11 -12.53
N ALA A 81 -10.90 2.09 -12.22
CA ALA A 81 -12.33 2.07 -12.56
C ALA A 81 -13.11 3.12 -11.75
N GLU A 82 -12.76 3.32 -10.48
CA GLU A 82 -13.37 4.34 -9.62
C GLU A 82 -12.95 5.77 -10.00
N TYR A 83 -11.73 5.94 -10.52
CA TYR A 83 -11.16 7.23 -10.92
C TYR A 83 -10.56 7.16 -12.34
N PRO A 84 -11.41 7.16 -13.40
CA PRO A 84 -10.99 6.92 -14.78
C PRO A 84 -10.05 7.99 -15.34
N ASP A 85 -10.13 9.23 -14.85
CA ASP A 85 -9.29 10.34 -15.32
C ASP A 85 -7.99 10.51 -14.51
N ALA A 86 -7.86 9.83 -13.37
CA ALA A 86 -6.68 9.94 -12.51
C ALA A 86 -5.46 9.18 -13.07
N LYS A 87 -4.24 9.68 -12.85
CA LYS A 87 -3.00 8.95 -13.12
C LYS A 87 -2.66 8.04 -11.95
N LEU A 88 -2.41 6.75 -12.21
CA LEU A 88 -1.90 5.85 -11.17
C LEU A 88 -0.37 5.98 -11.04
N ASN A 89 0.12 6.12 -9.81
CA ASN A 89 1.52 5.97 -9.42
C ASN A 89 1.68 4.64 -8.67
N VAL A 90 2.72 3.88 -9.03
CA VAL A 90 3.06 2.60 -8.41
C VAL A 90 4.52 2.67 -7.97
N GLY A 91 4.83 2.30 -6.73
CA GLY A 91 6.21 2.37 -6.24
C GLY A 91 6.48 1.46 -5.05
N ALA A 92 7.59 0.72 -5.12
CA ALA A 92 8.20 0.04 -4.00
C ALA A 92 9.49 0.81 -3.64
N LEU A 93 9.51 1.47 -2.48
CA LEU A 93 10.62 2.34 -2.07
C LEU A 93 11.36 1.76 -0.87
N GLY A 94 10.74 1.75 0.31
CA GLY A 94 11.29 1.05 1.48
C GLY A 94 12.45 1.72 2.23
N ASN A 95 12.82 2.96 1.90
CA ASN A 95 13.97 3.64 2.55
C ASN A 95 13.81 3.87 4.06
N VAL A 96 12.58 3.97 4.57
CA VAL A 96 12.29 4.19 6.01
C VAL A 96 11.73 2.93 6.68
N VAL A 97 10.84 2.22 6.01
CA VAL A 97 10.30 0.93 6.47
C VAL A 97 10.84 -0.16 5.55
N ALA A 98 11.66 -1.05 6.09
CA ALA A 98 12.35 -2.07 5.31
C ALA A 98 11.40 -3.15 4.77
N GLN A 99 10.34 -3.51 5.48
CA GLN A 99 9.40 -4.54 5.02
C GLN A 99 8.86 -4.18 3.63
N LEU A 100 8.91 -5.12 2.67
CA LEU A 100 8.45 -4.91 1.31
C LEU A 100 6.99 -4.46 1.31
N HIS A 101 6.74 -3.30 0.71
CA HIS A 101 5.42 -2.77 0.48
C HIS A 101 5.39 -1.99 -0.84
N VAL A 102 4.26 -2.05 -1.53
CA VAL A 102 4.07 -1.38 -2.82
C VAL A 102 2.91 -0.39 -2.69
N HIS A 103 3.20 0.88 -2.95
CA HIS A 103 2.22 1.95 -2.95
C HIS A 103 1.47 1.99 -4.29
N LEU A 104 0.16 2.17 -4.22
CA LEU A 104 -0.74 2.46 -5.34
C LEU A 104 -1.46 3.77 -5.03
N VAL A 105 -1.17 4.83 -5.79
CA VAL A 105 -1.66 6.19 -5.51
C VAL A 105 -2.31 6.78 -6.75
N LEU A 106 -3.58 7.15 -6.66
CA LEU A 106 -4.24 7.91 -7.72
C LEU A 106 -3.91 9.38 -7.59
N ARG A 107 -3.60 10.01 -8.74
CA ARG A 107 -3.09 11.37 -8.86
C ARG A 107 -3.92 12.16 -9.84
N THR A 108 -4.08 13.45 -9.58
CA THR A 108 -4.82 14.38 -10.44
C THR A 108 -4.09 15.72 -10.49
N PRO A 109 -4.26 16.54 -11.54
CA PRO A 109 -3.56 17.83 -11.66
C PRO A 109 -3.81 18.83 -10.52
N ASP A 110 -4.90 18.66 -9.77
CA ASP A 110 -5.31 19.46 -8.63
C ASP A 110 -4.85 18.88 -7.28
N ASP A 111 -4.23 17.70 -7.26
CA ASP A 111 -3.72 17.12 -6.02
C ASP A 111 -2.51 17.91 -5.47
N PRO A 112 -2.29 17.95 -4.15
CA PRO A 112 -1.30 18.84 -3.55
C PRO A 112 0.14 18.64 -4.00
N ALA A 113 0.49 17.45 -4.50
CA ALA A 113 1.85 17.11 -4.87
C ALA A 113 2.07 17.08 -6.40
N TRP A 114 1.07 17.36 -7.23
CA TRP A 114 1.21 17.30 -8.67
C TRP A 114 2.15 18.41 -9.20
N PRO A 115 3.03 18.15 -10.20
CA PRO A 115 3.28 16.87 -10.89
C PRO A 115 4.35 16.00 -10.20
N GLY A 116 4.84 16.41 -9.04
CA GLY A 116 5.85 15.69 -8.27
C GLY A 116 5.34 14.42 -7.57
N PRO A 117 6.24 13.69 -6.90
CA PRO A 117 5.88 12.53 -6.08
C PRO A 117 5.14 12.94 -4.80
N VAL A 118 4.21 12.11 -4.34
CA VAL A 118 3.55 12.30 -3.03
C VAL A 118 4.50 12.06 -1.85
N TRP A 119 5.50 11.20 -2.03
CA TRP A 119 6.43 10.81 -0.96
C TRP A 119 7.31 11.99 -0.56
N GLY A 120 7.20 12.44 0.69
CA GLY A 120 8.01 13.53 1.23
C GLY A 120 7.61 14.94 0.80
N HIS A 121 6.52 15.11 0.05
CA HIS A 121 6.04 16.43 -0.37
C HIS A 121 5.60 17.29 0.83
N SER A 122 4.73 16.75 1.69
CA SER A 122 4.17 17.46 2.85
C SER A 122 3.59 16.48 3.88
N PRO A 123 3.48 16.86 5.17
CA PRO A 123 2.93 16.00 6.23
C PRO A 123 1.56 15.44 5.87
N ALA A 124 1.29 14.18 6.21
CA ALA A 124 0.00 13.53 5.96
C ALA A 124 -1.16 14.28 6.63
N GLN A 125 -2.30 14.38 5.95
CA GLN A 125 -3.54 14.84 6.58
C GLN A 125 -4.38 13.60 6.88
N ARG A 126 -4.36 13.18 8.15
CA ARG A 126 -5.07 11.97 8.57
C ARG A 126 -6.58 12.15 8.45
N TYR A 127 -7.28 11.04 8.20
CA TYR A 127 -8.74 11.04 8.24
C TYR A 127 -9.24 11.39 9.66
N SER A 128 -10.42 12.02 9.77
CA SER A 128 -11.13 12.00 11.06
C SER A 128 -11.51 10.56 11.42
N ALA A 129 -11.81 10.29 12.69
CA ALA A 129 -12.20 8.94 13.11
C ALA A 129 -13.42 8.42 12.32
N GLU A 130 -14.42 9.27 12.10
CA GLU A 130 -15.62 8.93 11.32
C GLU A 130 -15.28 8.72 9.84
N ALA A 131 -14.48 9.62 9.25
CA ALA A 131 -14.07 9.52 7.85
C ALA A 131 -13.20 8.28 7.60
N ALA A 132 -12.33 7.91 8.55
CA ALA A 132 -11.51 6.71 8.47
C ALA A 132 -12.37 5.44 8.41
N VAL A 133 -13.38 5.33 9.28
CA VAL A 133 -14.31 4.19 9.31
C VAL A 133 -15.09 4.12 8.00
N GLN A 134 -15.58 5.25 7.50
CA GLN A 134 -16.34 5.32 6.27
C GLN A 134 -15.47 4.92 5.06
N GLN A 135 -14.29 5.53 4.93
CA GLN A 135 -13.40 5.28 3.80
C GLN A 135 -12.90 3.84 3.78
N LYS A 136 -12.62 3.27 4.96
CA LYS A 136 -12.30 1.85 5.12
C LYS A 136 -13.41 0.96 4.57
N ARG A 137 -14.67 1.20 4.97
CA ARG A 137 -15.82 0.41 4.53
C ARG A 137 -16.04 0.48 3.02
N GLU A 138 -15.95 1.69 2.46
CA GLU A 138 -16.08 1.89 1.01
C GLU A 138 -15.03 1.11 0.22
N TRP A 139 -13.77 1.17 0.63
CA TRP A 139 -12.72 0.40 -0.03
C TRP A 139 -12.89 -1.11 0.15
N GLN A 140 -13.30 -1.56 1.33
CA GLN A 140 -13.61 -2.98 1.56
C GLN A 140 -14.72 -3.46 0.61
N GLN A 141 -15.79 -2.69 0.47
CA GLN A 141 -16.89 -3.00 -0.46
C GLN A 141 -16.41 -3.03 -1.92
N ARG A 142 -15.67 -2.00 -2.36
CA ARG A 142 -15.11 -1.95 -3.73
C ARG A 142 -14.21 -3.15 -4.02
N LEU A 143 -13.35 -3.52 -3.07
CA LEU A 143 -12.42 -4.65 -3.18
C LEU A 143 -13.10 -6.02 -3.03
N GLY A 144 -14.40 -6.06 -2.73
CA GLY A 144 -15.13 -7.31 -2.51
C GLY A 144 -14.74 -8.03 -1.22
N PHE A 145 -14.13 -7.31 -0.26
CA PHE A 145 -13.87 -7.85 1.07
C PHE A 145 -15.15 -7.77 1.92
N ILE A 146 -15.82 -8.91 2.06
CA ILE A 146 -17.05 -9.03 2.84
C ILE A 146 -16.66 -9.28 4.31
N PHE A 147 -17.23 -8.49 5.22
CA PHE A 147 -17.15 -8.68 6.68
C PHE A 147 -18.55 -8.63 7.29
#